data_AF-A0AB39T273-F1
#
_entry.id   AF-A0AB39T273-F1
#
_cell.length_a   1.000
_cell.length_b   1.000
_cell.length_c   1.000
_cell.angle_alpha   90.00
_cell.angle_beta   90.00
_cell.angle_gamma   90.00
#
_symmetry.space_group_name_H-M   'P 1'
#
loop_
_entity.id
_entity.type
_entity.pdbx_description
1 polymer ?
#
loop_
_entity_poly.entity_id
_entity_poly.type
_entity_poly.pdbx_seq_one_letter_code
_entity_poly.pdbx_strand_id
1 'polypeptide(L)'
;MGFGEIEMDLTETGVTLRNLYGWPGWVIEVDIDWSTWSARTVRDIPPPRTRSNARRPTDDPELVRRIRKAAEAAKELPRSSIWVVSLALPTPHKKKTDGVQLRAATIGTMYNYALKLGLSPKRAISEVYDLPLVEAEGERAQPSRKYERWIEQARKTTNPETGRPYLQPYISELHAPRLWPIGRGHPLEPRRAQPAIPEPVREGRYAGRVLTLRVSRTAPPDWAVQEARERGSRMIGPDLVIEGSWSNGEESPPLPVLRGVSPGETPRRVQSLVKELEGRYPGAKVTATVSAQAMGQPPGAD
;
A
#
# COMPACT_ATOMS: atom_id res chain seq x y z
N MET A 1 -1.48 21.97 -18.35
CA MET A 1 -0.30 21.10 -18.46
C MET A 1 -0.64 19.84 -17.69
N GLY A 2 -0.83 18.71 -18.37
CA GLY A 2 -1.05 17.44 -17.70
C GLY A 2 0.20 16.99 -16.97
N PHE A 3 0.08 16.62 -15.70
CA PHE A 3 1.14 15.90 -14.99
C PHE A 3 1.21 14.47 -15.54
N GLY A 4 2.41 13.99 -15.84
CA GLY A 4 2.60 12.64 -16.39
C GLY A 4 2.23 11.55 -15.38
N GLU A 5 1.90 10.36 -15.88
CA GLU A 5 1.67 9.18 -15.04
C GLU A 5 3.02 8.55 -14.65
N ILE A 6 3.23 8.36 -13.35
CA ILE A 6 4.44 7.72 -12.82
C ILE A 6 4.24 6.22 -12.96
N GLU A 7 5.15 5.58 -13.67
CA GLU A 7 5.22 4.13 -13.73
C GLU A 7 6.03 3.64 -12.52
N MET A 8 5.47 2.71 -11.76
CA MET A 8 6.12 2.10 -10.61
C MET A 8 5.97 0.58 -10.70
N ASP A 9 7.10 -0.12 -10.85
CA ASP A 9 7.16 -1.57 -10.94
C ASP A 9 7.90 -2.15 -9.72
N LEU A 10 7.39 -3.27 -9.19
CA LEU A 10 8.10 -4.08 -8.20
C LEU A 10 9.01 -5.07 -8.95
N THR A 11 10.27 -5.14 -8.54
CA THR A 11 11.28 -6.05 -9.09
C THR A 11 11.78 -7.01 -8.00
N GLU A 12 12.67 -7.94 -8.37
CA GLU A 12 13.31 -8.86 -7.41
C GLU A 12 14.22 -8.11 -6.41
N THR A 13 14.75 -6.95 -6.79
CA THR A 13 15.68 -6.15 -5.98
C THR A 13 15.03 -4.97 -5.27
N GLY A 14 13.84 -4.54 -5.71
CA GLY A 14 13.07 -3.49 -5.04
C GLY A 14 12.00 -2.85 -5.93
N VAL A 15 12.16 -1.55 -6.19
CA VAL A 15 11.16 -0.76 -6.94
C VAL A 15 11.84 0.02 -8.06
N THR A 16 11.26 -0.03 -9.26
CA THR A 16 11.65 0.82 -10.40
C THR A 16 10.61 1.90 -10.63
N LEU A 17 11.05 3.16 -10.79
CA LEU A 17 10.20 4.32 -11.04
C LEU A 17 10.60 4.99 -12.36
N ARG A 18 9.62 5.43 -13.15
CA ARG A 18 9.84 6.20 -14.40
C ARG A 18 8.94 7.42 -14.49
N ASN A 19 9.23 8.29 -15.45
CA ASN A 19 8.43 9.49 -15.78
C ASN A 19 8.30 10.53 -14.66
N LEU A 20 9.34 10.68 -13.82
CA LEU A 20 9.40 11.69 -12.76
C LEU A 20 9.28 13.13 -13.30
N TYR A 21 8.59 14.00 -12.56
CA TYR A 21 8.42 15.39 -12.97
C TYR A 21 9.76 16.12 -13.14
N GLY A 22 10.03 16.62 -14.35
CA GLY A 22 11.28 17.32 -14.67
C GLY A 22 12.45 16.42 -15.06
N TRP A 23 12.26 15.09 -15.06
CA TRP A 23 13.24 14.10 -15.50
C TRP A 23 12.57 13.01 -16.38
N PRO A 24 11.98 13.39 -17.53
CA PRO A 24 11.41 12.40 -18.45
C PRO A 24 12.50 11.48 -19.00
N GLY A 25 12.18 10.19 -19.14
CA GLY A 25 13.11 9.17 -19.66
C GLY A 25 14.20 8.71 -18.69
N TRP A 26 14.30 9.28 -17.50
CA TRP A 26 15.15 8.75 -16.43
C TRP A 26 14.46 7.57 -15.75
N VAL A 27 15.23 6.53 -15.44
CA VAL A 27 14.77 5.38 -14.66
C VAL A 27 15.42 5.45 -13.29
N ILE A 28 14.62 5.32 -12.23
CA ILE A 28 15.12 5.23 -10.86
C ILE A 28 14.92 3.83 -10.34
N GLU A 29 15.99 3.25 -9.80
CA GLU A 29 15.96 1.98 -9.10
C GLU A 29 16.14 2.23 -7.61
N VAL A 30 15.28 1.63 -6.81
CA VAL A 30 15.33 1.68 -5.35
C VAL A 30 15.52 0.27 -4.83
N ASP A 31 16.68 0.00 -4.25
CA ASP A 31 16.97 -1.26 -3.58
C ASP A 31 16.13 -1.33 -2.29
N ILE A 32 15.28 -2.36 -2.15
CA ILE A 32 14.47 -2.58 -0.95
C ILE A 32 15.06 -3.72 -0.13
N ASP A 33 15.26 -3.46 1.16
CA ASP A 33 15.44 -4.55 2.12
C ASP A 33 14.10 -5.24 2.35
N TRP A 34 13.89 -6.41 1.77
CA TRP A 34 12.63 -7.15 1.91
C TRP A 34 12.31 -7.56 3.35
N SER A 35 13.32 -7.74 4.21
CA SER A 35 13.11 -8.14 5.61
C SER A 35 12.53 -7.02 6.47
N THR A 36 12.96 -5.78 6.20
CA THR A 36 12.55 -4.59 6.95
C THR A 36 11.58 -3.69 6.18
N TRP A 37 11.40 -3.97 4.90
CA TRP A 37 10.69 -3.15 3.92
C TRP A 37 11.20 -1.70 3.89
N SER A 38 12.52 -1.52 3.97
CA SER A 38 13.16 -0.20 4.00
C SER A 38 13.95 0.06 2.73
N ALA A 39 13.93 1.31 2.25
CA ALA A 39 14.71 1.69 1.08
C ALA A 39 16.20 1.85 1.45
N ARG A 40 17.09 1.14 0.74
CA ARG A 40 18.54 1.20 0.97
C ARG A 40 19.21 2.23 0.07
N THR A 41 19.32 1.91 -1.22
CA THR A 41 20.05 2.72 -2.21
C THR A 41 19.09 3.18 -3.29
N VAL A 42 19.22 4.43 -3.69
CA VAL A 42 18.48 5.02 -4.82
C VAL A 42 19.48 5.29 -5.93
N ARG A 43 19.28 4.71 -7.10
CA ARG A 43 20.13 4.86 -8.27
C ARG A 43 19.35 5.45 -9.42
N ASP A 44 19.95 6.40 -10.12
CA ASP A 44 19.40 6.95 -11.36
C ASP A 44 20.14 6.39 -12.58
N ILE A 45 19.36 5.96 -13.56
CA ILE A 45 19.83 5.53 -14.87
C ILE A 45 19.43 6.63 -15.87
N PRO A 46 20.43 7.31 -16.48
CA PRO A 46 20.17 8.36 -17.44
C PRO A 46 19.63 7.80 -18.76
N PRO A 47 18.79 8.56 -19.50
CA PRO A 47 18.43 8.19 -20.85
C PRO A 47 19.66 8.17 -21.78
N PRO A 48 19.60 7.43 -22.91
CA PRO A 48 20.70 7.40 -23.87
C PRO A 48 21.10 8.82 -24.31
N ARG A 49 22.40 9.06 -24.49
CA ARG A 49 22.98 10.35 -24.92
C ARG A 49 22.84 11.50 -23.90
N THR A 50 22.57 11.21 -22.64
CA THR A 50 22.61 12.22 -21.57
C THR A 50 24.03 12.77 -21.40
N ARG A 51 24.16 14.09 -21.32
CA ARG A 51 25.44 14.76 -21.07
C ARG A 51 25.92 14.48 -19.65
N SER A 52 27.24 14.39 -19.46
CA SER A 52 27.85 14.10 -18.14
C SER A 52 27.51 15.11 -17.05
N ASN A 53 27.17 16.34 -17.40
CA ASN A 53 26.80 17.42 -16.47
C ASN A 53 25.29 17.65 -16.35
N ALA A 54 24.45 16.74 -16.86
CA ALA A 54 23.01 16.85 -16.71
C ALA A 54 22.61 16.73 -15.23
N ARG A 55 21.67 17.57 -14.78
CA ARG A 55 21.11 17.51 -13.42
C ARG A 55 20.40 16.16 -13.23
N ARG A 56 20.80 15.40 -12.21
CA ARG A 56 20.29 14.06 -11.94
C ARG A 56 19.11 14.14 -10.96
N PRO A 57 18.16 13.18 -10.99
CA PRO A 57 17.10 13.11 -9.98
C PRO A 57 17.64 12.93 -8.56
N THR A 58 18.76 12.21 -8.42
CA THR A 58 19.44 11.95 -7.15
C THR A 58 20.15 13.17 -6.56
N ASP A 59 20.34 14.24 -7.34
CA ASP A 59 20.88 15.52 -6.87
C ASP A 59 19.85 16.34 -6.07
N ASP A 60 18.58 15.93 -6.03
CA ASP A 60 17.49 16.63 -5.34
C ASP A 60 17.08 15.85 -4.07
N PRO A 61 17.55 16.24 -2.86
CA PRO A 61 17.34 15.47 -1.64
C PRO A 61 15.86 15.30 -1.28
N GLU A 62 15.02 16.29 -1.59
CA GLU A 62 13.59 16.22 -1.31
C GLU A 62 12.88 15.25 -2.27
N LEU A 63 13.29 15.23 -3.54
CA LEU A 63 12.83 14.21 -4.48
C LEU A 63 13.27 12.81 -4.04
N VAL A 64 14.53 12.63 -3.65
CA VAL A 64 15.05 11.34 -3.15
C VAL A 64 14.27 10.86 -1.93
N ARG A 65 13.94 11.76 -0.99
CA ARG A 65 13.09 11.42 0.17
C ARG A 65 11.71 10.93 -0.28
N ARG A 66 11.07 11.62 -1.22
CA ARG A 66 9.75 11.20 -1.76
C ARG A 66 9.83 9.87 -2.51
N ILE A 67 10.91 9.63 -3.27
CA ILE A 67 11.17 8.36 -3.96
C ILE A 67 11.26 7.21 -2.95
N ARG A 68 12.07 7.37 -1.90
CA ARG A 68 12.19 6.37 -0.83
C ARG A 68 10.84 6.09 -0.18
N LYS A 69 10.09 7.15 0.15
CA LYS A 69 8.77 7.00 0.76
C LYS A 69 7.74 6.34 -0.16
N ALA A 70 7.80 6.60 -1.47
CA ALA A 70 6.96 5.93 -2.45
C ALA A 70 7.28 4.42 -2.52
N ALA A 71 8.56 4.07 -2.55
CA ALA A 71 9.02 2.68 -2.59
C ALA A 71 8.69 1.92 -1.28
N GLU A 72 8.94 2.53 -0.12
CA GLU A 72 8.57 1.98 1.19
C GLU A 72 7.05 1.81 1.32
N ALA A 73 6.27 2.76 0.79
CA ALA A 73 4.82 2.68 0.82
C ALA A 73 4.24 1.73 -0.22
N ALA A 74 5.00 1.18 -1.17
CA ALA A 74 4.48 0.44 -2.34
C ALA A 74 3.49 -0.70 -2.00
N LYS A 75 3.63 -1.35 -0.84
CA LYS A 75 2.72 -2.40 -0.34
C LYS A 75 1.43 -1.88 0.31
N GLU A 76 1.37 -0.59 0.66
CA GLU A 76 0.29 0.03 1.45
C GLU A 76 -0.65 0.83 0.53
N LEU A 77 -1.42 0.18 -0.33
CA LEU A 77 -2.52 0.86 -1.03
C LEU A 77 -3.64 1.22 -0.03
N PRO A 78 -4.26 2.42 -0.09
CA PRO A 78 -4.07 3.51 -1.07
C PRO A 78 -3.00 4.55 -0.66
N ARG A 79 -2.28 4.36 0.45
CA ARG A 79 -1.27 5.29 0.95
C ARG A 79 -0.09 5.45 -0.01
N SER A 80 0.32 4.39 -0.70
CA SER A 80 1.39 4.43 -1.72
C SER A 80 1.09 5.43 -2.82
N SER A 81 -0.18 5.52 -3.23
CA SER A 81 -0.65 6.34 -4.34
C SER A 81 -0.38 7.83 -4.12
N ILE A 82 -0.39 8.32 -2.88
CA ILE A 82 -0.13 9.75 -2.59
C ILE A 82 1.34 10.10 -2.81
N TRP A 83 2.23 9.18 -2.47
CA TRP A 83 3.67 9.34 -2.69
C TRP A 83 3.99 9.22 -4.17
N VAL A 84 3.40 8.26 -4.88
CA VAL A 84 3.54 8.11 -6.33
C VAL A 84 3.08 9.37 -7.06
N VAL A 85 1.88 9.91 -6.75
CA VAL A 85 1.43 11.17 -7.36
C VAL A 85 2.34 12.34 -7.01
N SER A 86 2.92 12.38 -5.81
CA SER A 86 3.86 13.43 -5.45
C SER A 86 5.10 13.46 -6.37
N LEU A 87 5.49 12.32 -6.95
CA LEU A 87 6.63 12.22 -7.87
C LEU A 87 6.31 12.78 -9.27
N ALA A 88 5.04 12.81 -9.66
CA ALA A 88 4.54 13.51 -10.86
C ALA A 88 4.46 15.03 -10.68
N LEU A 89 4.75 15.53 -9.48
CA LEU A 89 4.56 16.93 -9.13
C LEU A 89 5.87 17.62 -8.74
N PRO A 90 6.01 18.91 -9.11
CA PRO A 90 7.17 19.69 -8.69
C PRO A 90 7.17 19.89 -7.18
N THR A 91 8.37 20.04 -6.63
CA THR A 91 8.54 20.55 -5.28
C THR A 91 7.97 21.96 -5.16
N PRO A 92 7.09 22.25 -4.18
CA PRO A 92 6.40 23.54 -4.01
C PRO A 92 7.30 24.70 -3.51
N HIS A 93 8.63 24.63 -3.62
CA HIS A 93 9.57 25.58 -2.99
C HIS A 93 10.15 26.69 -3.87
N LYS A 94 9.79 26.78 -5.15
CA LYS A 94 10.37 27.83 -6.01
C LYS A 94 9.73 29.19 -5.72
N LYS A 95 10.58 30.17 -5.34
CA LYS A 95 10.23 31.59 -5.09
C LYS A 95 10.02 32.43 -6.37
N LYS A 96 10.05 31.81 -7.55
CA LYS A 96 9.88 32.50 -8.84
C LYS A 96 8.41 32.84 -9.09
N THR A 97 8.13 33.80 -9.96
CA THR A 97 6.78 34.23 -10.37
C THR A 97 5.95 33.06 -10.91
N ASP A 98 6.51 32.23 -11.80
CA ASP A 98 5.89 30.97 -12.26
C ASP A 98 5.72 29.94 -11.13
N GLY A 99 6.49 30.09 -10.05
CA GLY A 99 6.45 29.23 -8.87
C GLY A 99 5.19 29.40 -8.03
N VAL A 100 4.47 30.52 -8.16
CA VAL A 100 3.17 30.72 -7.49
C VAL A 100 2.11 29.84 -8.14
N GLN A 101 1.99 29.91 -9.47
CA GLN A 101 1.05 29.12 -10.23
C GLN A 101 1.39 27.63 -10.18
N LEU A 102 2.66 27.27 -10.32
CA LEU A 102 3.11 25.89 -10.25
C LEU A 102 2.84 25.26 -8.88
N ARG A 103 3.01 26.03 -7.80
CA ARG A 103 2.67 25.61 -6.44
C ARG A 103 1.17 25.46 -6.27
N ALA A 104 0.37 26.41 -6.75
CA ALA A 104 -1.08 26.30 -6.71
C ALA A 104 -1.58 25.05 -7.45
N ALA A 105 -1.03 24.75 -8.63
CA ALA A 105 -1.33 23.55 -9.40
C ALA A 105 -0.94 22.27 -8.66
N THR A 106 0.25 22.24 -8.07
CA THR A 106 0.75 21.11 -7.28
C THR A 106 -0.15 20.81 -6.09
N ILE A 107 -0.47 21.84 -5.31
CA ILE A 107 -1.28 21.72 -4.10
C ILE A 107 -2.72 21.37 -4.44
N GLY A 108 -3.30 21.99 -5.47
CA GLY A 108 -4.63 21.65 -5.97
C GLY A 108 -4.71 20.18 -6.43
N THR A 109 -3.70 19.71 -7.16
CA THR A 109 -3.64 18.31 -7.64
C THR A 109 -3.55 17.33 -6.49
N MET A 110 -2.60 17.54 -5.55
CA MET A 110 -2.49 16.70 -4.36
C MET A 110 -3.76 16.68 -3.52
N TYR A 111 -4.38 17.85 -3.33
CA TYR A 111 -5.58 17.98 -2.53
C TYR A 111 -6.74 17.18 -3.14
N ASN A 112 -7.01 17.40 -4.43
CA ASN A 112 -8.08 16.70 -5.14
C ASN A 112 -7.81 15.20 -5.26
N TYR A 113 -6.55 14.79 -5.43
CA TYR A 113 -6.17 13.39 -5.48
C TYR A 113 -6.39 12.71 -4.12
N ALA A 114 -5.95 13.34 -3.02
CA ALA A 114 -6.24 12.86 -1.68
C ALA A 114 -7.75 12.73 -1.42
N LEU A 115 -8.55 13.71 -1.85
CA LEU A 115 -10.01 13.64 -1.74
C LEU A 115 -10.60 12.46 -2.51
N LYS A 116 -10.14 12.21 -3.75
CA LYS A 116 -10.59 11.07 -4.58
C LYS A 116 -10.27 9.73 -3.93
N LEU A 117 -9.14 9.63 -3.23
CA LEU A 117 -8.75 8.43 -2.49
C LEU A 117 -9.44 8.29 -1.13
N GLY A 118 -10.31 9.22 -0.74
CA GLY A 118 -10.93 9.22 0.58
C GLY A 118 -9.94 9.49 1.72
N LEU A 119 -8.83 10.17 1.44
CA LEU A 119 -7.81 10.55 2.40
C LEU A 119 -8.01 11.98 2.89
N SER A 120 -7.51 12.29 4.08
CA SER A 120 -7.40 13.67 4.58
C SER A 120 -6.37 14.46 3.76
N PRO A 121 -6.77 15.48 2.96
CA PRO A 121 -5.82 16.25 2.15
C PRO A 121 -4.78 16.99 2.99
N LYS A 122 -5.19 17.44 4.18
CA LYS A 122 -4.31 18.09 5.16
C LYS A 122 -3.15 17.18 5.55
N ARG A 123 -3.45 15.93 5.97
CA ARG A 123 -2.43 14.97 6.38
C ARG A 123 -1.57 14.51 5.21
N ALA A 124 -2.19 14.24 4.06
CA ALA A 124 -1.49 13.87 2.84
C ALA A 124 -0.43 14.91 2.42
N ILE A 125 -0.82 16.18 2.31
CA ILE A 125 0.08 17.26 1.89
C ILE A 125 1.15 17.52 2.95
N SER A 126 0.78 17.47 4.24
CA SER A 126 1.75 17.63 5.32
C SER A 126 2.80 16.53 5.35
N GLU A 127 2.40 15.26 5.21
CA GLU A 127 3.33 14.13 5.17
C GLU A 127 4.27 14.23 3.95
N VAL A 128 3.70 14.49 2.76
CA VAL A 128 4.45 14.51 1.50
C VAL A 128 5.47 15.64 1.45
N TYR A 129 5.15 16.82 2.01
CA TYR A 129 6.03 17.99 1.98
C TYR A 129 6.62 18.36 3.35
N ASP A 130 6.59 17.42 4.29
CA ASP A 130 7.16 17.54 5.64
C ASP A 130 6.72 18.84 6.34
N LEU A 131 5.41 19.12 6.29
CA LEU A 131 4.82 20.29 6.94
C LEU A 131 4.39 19.90 8.36
N PRO A 132 4.78 20.67 9.39
CA PRO A 132 4.37 20.39 10.76
C PRO A 132 2.85 20.31 10.91
N LEU A 133 2.41 19.26 11.60
CA LEU A 133 1.07 19.09 12.13
C LEU A 133 1.17 19.02 13.65
N VAL A 134 0.48 19.93 14.33
CA VAL A 134 0.37 19.86 15.79
C VAL A 134 -0.82 18.96 16.09
N GLU A 135 -0.55 17.76 16.59
CA GLU A 135 -1.57 16.82 17.06
C GLU A 135 -1.51 16.79 18.60
N ALA A 136 -2.35 17.57 19.27
CA ALA A 136 -2.57 17.43 20.70
C ALA A 136 -3.60 16.32 20.95
N GLU A 137 -3.48 15.63 22.10
CA GLU A 137 -4.37 14.53 22.46
C GLU A 137 -5.82 15.03 22.58
N GLY A 138 -6.73 14.46 21.77
CA GLY A 138 -8.13 14.88 21.69
C GLY A 138 -8.42 16.09 20.78
N GLU A 139 -7.40 16.76 20.23
CA GLU A 139 -7.59 17.91 19.34
C GLU A 139 -7.49 17.54 17.86
N ARG A 140 -8.18 18.33 17.02
CA ARG A 140 -8.03 18.23 15.56
C ARG A 140 -6.64 18.72 15.17
N ALA A 141 -5.86 17.88 14.48
CA ALA A 141 -4.53 18.21 13.97
C ALA A 141 -4.50 19.63 13.35
N GLN A 142 -3.74 20.56 13.93
CA GLN A 142 -3.67 21.92 13.42
C GLN A 142 -2.59 22.02 12.34
N PRO A 143 -2.93 22.55 11.14
CA PRO A 143 -1.95 22.72 10.08
C PRO A 143 -0.96 23.84 10.40
N SER A 144 0.27 23.73 9.90
CA SER A 144 1.20 24.86 9.91
C SER A 144 0.66 26.05 9.10
N ARG A 145 1.06 27.27 9.47
CA ARG A 145 0.79 28.50 8.69
C ARG A 145 1.23 28.38 7.22
N LYS A 146 2.27 27.58 6.95
CA LYS A 146 2.79 27.32 5.60
C LYS A 146 1.77 26.55 4.76
N TYR A 147 1.15 25.50 5.34
CA TYR A 147 0.07 24.77 4.69
C TYR A 147 -1.12 25.70 4.39
N GLU A 148 -1.56 26.49 5.36
CA GLU A 148 -2.71 27.39 5.19
C GLU A 148 -2.49 28.39 4.05
N ARG A 149 -1.32 29.04 4.02
CA ARG A 149 -0.94 29.95 2.93
C ARG A 149 -0.95 29.26 1.58
N TRP A 150 -0.50 28.01 1.49
CA TRP A 150 -0.51 27.25 0.23
C TRP A 150 -1.92 26.90 -0.23
N ILE A 151 -2.81 26.52 0.69
CA ILE A 151 -4.23 26.27 0.40
C ILE A 151 -4.92 27.55 -0.05
N GLU A 152 -4.70 28.65 0.66
CA GLU A 152 -5.25 29.95 0.30
C GLU A 152 -4.76 30.41 -1.08
N GLN A 153 -3.46 30.26 -1.34
CA GLN A 153 -2.88 30.56 -2.64
C GLN A 153 -3.49 29.70 -3.76
N ALA A 154 -3.69 28.39 -3.54
CA ALA A 154 -4.33 27.51 -4.51
C ALA A 154 -5.79 27.89 -4.80
N ARG A 155 -6.50 28.45 -3.81
CA ARG A 155 -7.87 28.98 -3.96
C ARG A 155 -7.95 30.34 -4.63
N LYS A 156 -6.90 31.15 -4.53
CA LYS A 156 -6.83 32.49 -5.16
C LYS A 156 -6.29 32.45 -6.58
N THR A 157 -5.45 31.47 -6.89
CA THR A 157 -4.78 31.40 -8.20
C THR A 157 -5.68 30.74 -9.23
N THR A 158 -6.03 31.46 -10.29
CA THR A 158 -6.84 30.95 -11.40
C THR A 158 -6.00 30.05 -12.30
N ASN A 159 -6.57 28.90 -12.67
CA ASN A 159 -6.02 28.03 -13.69
C ASN A 159 -6.38 28.61 -15.07
N PRO A 160 -5.38 28.96 -15.92
CA PRO A 160 -5.63 29.54 -17.24
C PRO A 160 -6.40 28.60 -18.18
N GLU A 161 -6.35 27.29 -17.96
CA GLU A 161 -7.01 26.30 -18.84
C GLU A 161 -8.51 26.17 -18.54
N THR A 162 -8.91 26.40 -17.29
CA THR A 162 -10.30 26.17 -16.84
C THR A 162 -11.03 27.45 -16.45
N GLY A 163 -10.31 28.57 -16.33
CA GLY A 163 -10.84 29.84 -15.83
C GLY A 163 -11.28 29.80 -14.36
N ARG A 164 -10.99 28.71 -13.63
CA ARG A 164 -11.38 28.50 -12.23
C ARG A 164 -10.15 28.40 -11.33
N PRO A 165 -10.27 28.65 -10.02
CA PRO A 165 -9.17 28.40 -9.09
C PRO A 165 -8.67 26.94 -9.13
N TYR A 166 -7.37 26.73 -8.87
CA TYR A 166 -6.80 25.36 -8.78
C TYR A 166 -7.43 24.53 -7.65
N LEU A 167 -7.94 25.20 -6.62
CA LEU A 167 -8.65 24.56 -5.53
C LEU A 167 -9.99 25.24 -5.29
N GLN A 168 -11.05 24.45 -5.18
CA GLN A 168 -12.39 24.96 -4.88
C GLN A 168 -12.48 25.51 -3.44
N PRO A 169 -13.47 26.36 -3.15
CA PRO A 169 -13.81 26.74 -1.78
C PRO A 169 -14.00 25.51 -0.89
N TYR A 170 -13.78 25.67 0.41
CA TYR A 170 -13.96 24.58 1.35
C TYR A 170 -15.46 24.23 1.48
N ILE A 171 -15.82 22.97 1.20
CA ILE A 171 -17.18 22.46 1.39
C ILE A 171 -17.10 21.38 2.46
N SER A 172 -17.75 21.61 3.61
CA SER A 172 -17.69 20.70 4.76
C SER A 172 -18.13 19.27 4.40
N GLU A 173 -19.19 19.11 3.63
CA GLU A 173 -19.73 17.79 3.24
C GLU A 173 -18.75 16.99 2.36
N LEU A 174 -17.98 17.67 1.51
CA LEU A 174 -17.00 17.05 0.63
C LEU A 174 -15.62 16.89 1.30
N HIS A 175 -15.28 17.76 2.24
CA HIS A 175 -13.92 17.87 2.79
C HIS A 175 -13.84 17.51 4.29
N ALA A 176 -14.95 17.13 4.92
CA ALA A 176 -15.03 16.57 6.28
C ALA A 176 -14.14 15.33 6.42
N PRO A 177 -13.65 15.02 7.64
CA PRO A 177 -12.49 14.15 7.81
C PRO A 177 -12.74 12.76 7.23
N ARG A 178 -12.02 12.48 6.14
CA ARG A 178 -11.92 11.16 5.52
C ARG A 178 -10.69 10.42 6.06
N LEU A 179 -10.71 9.09 5.91
CA LEU A 179 -9.78 8.15 6.53
C LEU A 179 -8.31 8.61 6.48
N TRP A 180 -7.65 8.50 7.62
CA TRP A 180 -6.21 8.40 7.74
C TRP A 180 -5.92 7.56 8.98
N PRO A 181 -5.53 6.28 8.88
CA PRO A 181 -4.95 5.61 10.03
C PRO A 181 -3.51 6.13 10.18
N ILE A 182 -3.24 6.87 11.25
CA ILE A 182 -2.57 6.37 12.47
C ILE A 182 -1.05 6.58 12.36
N GLY A 183 -0.56 7.61 13.03
CA GLY A 183 0.75 7.56 13.66
C GLY A 183 0.68 6.60 14.84
N ARG A 184 0.87 5.31 14.56
CA ARG A 184 1.46 4.28 15.43
C ARG A 184 2.03 3.22 14.50
N GLY A 185 3.35 3.13 14.49
CA GLY A 185 4.07 1.95 14.00
C GLY A 185 4.54 2.06 12.57
N HIS A 186 5.75 2.60 12.40
CA HIS A 186 6.71 1.95 11.50
C HIS A 186 6.77 0.45 11.86
N PRO A 187 6.89 -0.49 10.90
CA PRO A 187 6.97 -1.94 11.20
C PRO A 187 8.10 -2.36 12.17
N LEU A 188 8.98 -1.42 12.56
CA LEU A 188 10.15 -1.64 13.42
C LEU A 188 10.23 -0.69 14.63
N GLU A 189 9.21 0.12 14.92
CA GLU A 189 9.15 0.76 16.24
C GLU A 189 8.87 -0.33 17.29
N PRO A 190 9.61 -0.38 18.42
CA PRO A 190 9.28 -1.26 19.52
C PRO A 190 7.84 -1.00 19.93
N ARG A 191 6.99 -2.02 19.81
CA ARG A 191 5.60 -1.95 20.25
C ARG A 191 5.59 -1.40 21.68
N ARG A 192 5.09 -0.17 21.88
CA ARG A 192 4.58 0.23 23.20
C ARG A 192 3.64 -0.89 23.62
N ALA A 193 3.90 -1.48 24.79
CA ALA A 193 3.03 -2.51 25.34
C ALA A 193 1.58 -2.03 25.22
N GLN A 194 0.75 -2.82 24.53
CA GLN A 194 -0.67 -2.53 24.48
C GLN A 194 -1.16 -2.43 25.93
N PRO A 195 -1.98 -1.42 26.29
CA PRO A 195 -2.68 -1.48 27.56
C PRO A 195 -3.40 -2.83 27.60
N ALA A 196 -3.22 -3.58 28.69
CA ALA A 196 -3.82 -4.89 28.84
C ALA A 196 -5.32 -4.76 28.64
N ILE A 197 -5.80 -5.17 27.46
CA ILE A 197 -7.21 -5.37 27.21
C ILE A 197 -7.57 -6.48 28.21
N PRO A 198 -8.51 -6.26 29.14
CA PRO A 198 -8.94 -7.33 30.03
C PRO A 198 -9.32 -8.51 29.15
N GLU A 199 -8.69 -9.67 29.42
CA GLU A 199 -8.93 -10.86 28.62
C GLU A 199 -10.44 -11.07 28.51
N PRO A 200 -11.02 -11.16 27.30
CA PRO A 200 -12.43 -11.45 27.16
C PRO A 200 -12.68 -12.76 27.91
N VAL A 201 -13.70 -12.73 28.76
CA VAL A 201 -14.11 -13.86 29.61
C VAL A 201 -14.16 -15.11 28.72
N ARG A 202 -13.29 -16.07 29.06
CA ARG A 202 -13.03 -17.29 28.27
C ARG A 202 -14.21 -18.25 28.43
N GLU A 203 -15.32 -17.96 27.78
CA GLU A 203 -16.50 -18.83 27.77
C GLU A 203 -16.53 -19.66 26.48
N GLY A 204 -16.50 -20.99 26.63
CA GLY A 204 -16.63 -21.95 25.53
C GLY A 204 -15.73 -23.17 25.69
N ARG A 205 -16.18 -24.33 25.19
CA ARG A 205 -15.45 -25.62 25.23
C ARG A 205 -14.04 -25.54 24.62
N TYR A 206 -13.84 -24.65 23.65
CA TYR A 206 -12.59 -24.47 22.90
C TYR A 206 -11.83 -23.19 23.28
N ALA A 207 -12.26 -22.47 24.33
CA ALA A 207 -11.60 -21.24 24.75
C ALA A 207 -10.14 -21.50 25.18
N GLY A 208 -9.19 -20.70 24.67
CA GLY A 208 -7.76 -20.87 24.88
C GLY A 208 -7.12 -22.02 24.08
N ARG A 209 -7.86 -22.70 23.20
CA ARG A 209 -7.34 -23.76 22.31
C ARG A 209 -6.95 -23.18 20.95
N VAL A 210 -6.11 -23.91 20.22
CA VAL A 210 -5.67 -23.54 18.88
C VAL A 210 -6.19 -24.56 17.88
N LEU A 211 -6.90 -24.11 16.85
CA LEU A 211 -7.24 -24.90 15.67
C LEU A 211 -6.21 -24.61 14.58
N THR A 212 -5.48 -25.63 14.14
CA THR A 212 -4.55 -25.52 13.02
C THR A 212 -5.18 -26.12 11.77
N LEU A 213 -5.23 -25.34 10.71
CA LEU A 213 -5.77 -25.70 9.41
C LEU A 213 -4.62 -25.92 8.43
N ARG A 214 -4.61 -27.06 7.75
CA ARG A 214 -3.71 -27.35 6.63
C ARG A 214 -4.53 -27.27 5.34
N VAL A 215 -4.10 -26.41 4.42
CA VAL A 215 -4.80 -26.19 3.15
C VAL A 215 -3.98 -26.79 2.01
N SER A 216 -4.57 -27.77 1.33
CA SER A 216 -4.03 -28.46 0.17
C SER A 216 -4.99 -28.36 -1.02
N ARG A 217 -4.49 -28.59 -2.24
CA ARG A 217 -5.34 -28.70 -3.43
C ARG A 217 -5.67 -30.15 -3.72
N THR A 218 -6.87 -30.39 -4.24
CA THR A 218 -7.21 -31.69 -4.82
C THR A 218 -6.27 -32.02 -5.99
N ALA A 219 -6.12 -33.32 -6.29
CA ALA A 219 -5.44 -33.71 -7.51
C ALA A 219 -6.32 -33.35 -8.73
N PRO A 220 -5.75 -32.75 -9.79
CA PRO A 220 -6.47 -32.60 -11.06
C PRO A 220 -6.75 -33.98 -11.68
N PRO A 221 -7.83 -34.15 -12.46
CA PRO A 221 -8.12 -35.41 -13.12
C PRO A 221 -7.09 -35.73 -14.22
N ASP A 222 -6.74 -37.00 -14.36
CA ASP A 222 -5.59 -37.46 -15.18
C ASP A 222 -5.64 -37.00 -16.64
N TRP A 223 -6.83 -37.02 -17.26
CA TRP A 223 -7.03 -36.58 -18.64
C TRP A 223 -6.64 -35.10 -18.84
N ALA A 224 -6.91 -34.27 -17.84
CA ALA A 224 -6.68 -32.83 -17.89
C ALA A 224 -5.21 -32.48 -17.60
N VAL A 225 -4.52 -33.32 -16.83
CA VAL A 225 -3.06 -33.26 -16.66
C VAL A 225 -2.34 -33.59 -17.97
N GLN A 226 -2.83 -34.58 -18.71
CA GLN A 226 -2.25 -35.00 -19.99
C GLN A 226 -2.40 -33.91 -21.06
N GLU A 227 -3.60 -33.34 -21.21
CA GLU A 227 -3.86 -32.25 -22.16
C GLU A 227 -3.04 -30.98 -21.85
N ALA A 228 -2.88 -30.65 -20.56
CA ALA A 228 -2.04 -29.52 -20.15
C ALA A 228 -0.57 -29.77 -20.51
N ARG A 229 -0.08 -30.99 -20.29
CA ARG A 229 1.31 -31.38 -20.60
C ARG A 229 1.62 -31.26 -22.10
N GLU A 230 0.69 -31.67 -22.97
CA GLU A 230 0.81 -31.53 -24.43
C GLU A 230 0.86 -30.05 -24.87
N ARG A 231 0.20 -29.15 -24.13
CA ARG A 231 0.22 -27.69 -24.34
C ARG A 231 1.37 -26.97 -23.62
N GLY A 232 2.32 -27.71 -23.03
CA GLY A 232 3.42 -27.12 -22.25
C GLY A 232 2.97 -26.38 -20.98
N SER A 233 1.77 -26.66 -20.49
CA SER A 233 1.15 -26.04 -19.32
C SER A 233 0.99 -27.05 -18.18
N ARG A 234 0.90 -26.56 -16.94
CA ARG A 234 0.69 -27.43 -15.77
C ARG A 234 -0.71 -27.21 -15.21
N MET A 235 -1.45 -28.30 -15.02
CA MET A 235 -2.74 -28.25 -14.34
C MET A 235 -2.60 -28.43 -12.83
N ILE A 236 -3.43 -27.70 -12.10
CA ILE A 236 -3.60 -27.80 -10.64
C ILE A 236 -5.07 -28.10 -10.34
N GLY A 237 -5.34 -28.79 -9.24
CA GLY A 237 -6.72 -29.10 -8.86
C GLY A 237 -7.54 -27.84 -8.56
N PRO A 238 -8.83 -27.84 -8.92
CA PRO A 238 -9.69 -26.66 -8.79
C PRO A 238 -10.11 -26.37 -7.34
N ASP A 239 -10.07 -27.38 -6.46
CA ASP A 239 -10.65 -27.30 -5.13
C ASP A 239 -9.57 -27.29 -4.04
N LEU A 240 -9.86 -26.60 -2.94
CA LEU A 240 -9.03 -26.62 -1.73
C LEU A 240 -9.65 -27.56 -0.69
N VAL A 241 -8.85 -28.53 -0.25
CA VAL A 241 -9.14 -29.40 0.88
C VAL A 241 -8.52 -28.77 2.12
N ILE A 242 -9.29 -28.73 3.21
CA ILE A 242 -8.85 -28.14 4.47
C ILE A 242 -8.95 -29.23 5.53
N GLU A 243 -7.82 -29.54 6.12
CA GLU A 243 -7.70 -30.46 7.24
C GLU A 243 -7.49 -29.64 8.51
N GLY A 244 -8.23 -29.95 9.57
CA GLY A 244 -8.13 -29.26 10.85
C GLY A 244 -7.61 -30.17 11.95
N SER A 245 -6.86 -29.60 12.89
CA SER A 245 -6.44 -30.31 14.10
C SER A 245 -6.47 -29.36 15.29
N TRP A 246 -7.11 -29.76 16.39
CA TRP A 246 -7.11 -28.99 17.64
C TRP A 246 -5.87 -29.28 18.48
N SER A 247 -5.38 -28.28 19.21
CA SER A 247 -4.22 -28.41 20.10
C SER A 247 -4.44 -29.34 21.31
N ASN A 248 -5.69 -29.71 21.61
CA ASN A 248 -6.04 -30.68 22.65
C ASN A 248 -6.17 -32.12 22.10
N GLY A 249 -5.93 -32.34 20.80
CA GLY A 249 -6.09 -33.64 20.17
C GLY A 249 -7.54 -34.06 19.93
N GLU A 250 -8.53 -33.19 20.17
CA GLU A 250 -9.91 -33.46 19.76
C GLU A 250 -10.04 -33.49 18.24
N GLU A 251 -10.92 -34.35 17.75
CA GLU A 251 -11.23 -34.45 16.34
C GLU A 251 -11.81 -33.13 15.82
N SER A 252 -11.31 -32.68 14.66
CA SER A 252 -11.76 -31.43 14.09
C SER A 252 -13.18 -31.58 13.52
N PRO A 253 -14.05 -30.59 13.73
CA PRO A 253 -15.37 -30.59 13.10
C PRO A 253 -15.21 -30.59 11.57
N PRO A 254 -16.20 -31.10 10.83
CA PRO A 254 -16.14 -31.16 9.36
C PRO A 254 -15.93 -29.75 8.78
N LEU A 255 -14.80 -29.58 8.09
CA LEU A 255 -14.42 -28.33 7.45
C LEU A 255 -14.93 -28.26 6.02
N PRO A 256 -15.30 -27.07 5.52
CA PRO A 256 -15.81 -26.93 4.17
C PRO A 256 -14.72 -27.19 3.13
N VAL A 257 -15.06 -27.87 2.03
CA VAL A 257 -14.23 -27.91 0.83
C VAL A 257 -14.51 -26.64 0.03
N LEU A 258 -13.47 -25.85 -0.26
CA LEU A 258 -13.64 -24.63 -1.06
C LEU A 258 -13.50 -24.98 -2.54
N ARG A 259 -14.63 -25.02 -3.24
CA ARG A 259 -14.70 -25.44 -4.64
C ARG A 259 -14.33 -24.31 -5.60
N GLY A 260 -13.62 -24.66 -6.69
CA GLY A 260 -13.35 -23.75 -7.81
C GLY A 260 -12.56 -22.49 -7.42
N VAL A 261 -11.58 -22.60 -6.53
CA VAL A 261 -10.81 -21.45 -6.04
C VAL A 261 -9.51 -21.30 -6.83
N SER A 262 -9.33 -20.16 -7.49
CA SER A 262 -8.08 -19.86 -8.20
C SER A 262 -6.91 -19.65 -7.22
N PRO A 263 -5.65 -19.86 -7.64
CA PRO A 263 -4.48 -19.60 -6.79
C PRO A 263 -4.43 -18.19 -6.22
N GLY A 264 -4.76 -17.17 -7.03
CA GLY A 264 -4.79 -15.77 -6.60
C GLY A 264 -5.86 -15.46 -5.55
N GLU A 265 -6.95 -16.22 -5.51
CA GLU A 265 -8.03 -16.05 -4.53
C GLU A 265 -7.81 -16.87 -3.25
N THR A 266 -6.87 -17.81 -3.27
CA THR A 266 -6.62 -18.77 -2.19
C THR A 266 -6.37 -18.07 -0.84
N PRO A 267 -5.50 -17.05 -0.71
CA PRO A 267 -5.27 -16.38 0.57
C PRO A 267 -6.52 -15.67 1.12
N ARG A 268 -7.30 -15.02 0.25
CA ARG A 268 -8.52 -14.31 0.65
C ARG A 268 -9.59 -15.28 1.15
N ARG A 269 -9.80 -16.38 0.43
CA ARG A 269 -10.78 -17.41 0.81
C ARG A 269 -10.40 -18.13 2.10
N VAL A 270 -9.13 -18.45 2.29
CA VAL A 270 -8.63 -19.04 3.55
C VAL A 270 -8.76 -18.06 4.71
N GLN A 271 -8.47 -16.76 4.51
CA GLN A 271 -8.64 -15.75 5.55
C GLN A 271 -10.12 -15.55 5.94
N SER A 272 -11.04 -15.58 4.98
CA SER A 272 -12.49 -15.56 5.24
C SER A 272 -12.92 -16.76 6.08
N LEU A 273 -12.42 -17.97 5.76
CA LEU A 273 -12.72 -19.18 6.53
C LEU A 273 -12.16 -19.11 7.96
N VAL A 274 -10.94 -18.59 8.14
CA VAL A 274 -10.35 -18.39 9.47
C VAL A 274 -11.27 -17.51 10.33
N LYS A 275 -11.74 -16.38 9.79
CA LYS A 275 -12.65 -15.48 10.50
C LYS A 275 -14.00 -16.13 10.83
N GLU A 276 -14.54 -16.93 9.91
CA GLU A 276 -15.77 -17.69 10.13
C GLU A 276 -15.60 -18.68 11.29
N LEU A 277 -14.48 -19.42 11.31
CA LEU A 277 -14.17 -20.39 12.36
C LEU A 277 -13.89 -19.71 13.71
N GLU A 278 -13.23 -18.55 13.73
CA GLU A 278 -13.06 -17.74 14.94
C GLU A 278 -14.40 -17.25 15.50
N GLY A 279 -15.36 -16.89 14.63
CA GLY A 279 -16.73 -16.57 15.05
C GLY A 279 -17.51 -17.78 15.55
N ARG A 280 -17.25 -18.96 14.99
CA ARG A 280 -17.89 -20.23 15.37
C ARG A 280 -17.33 -20.83 16.66
N TYR A 281 -16.09 -20.55 17.00
CA TYR A 281 -15.40 -21.01 18.22
C TYR A 281 -14.90 -19.83 19.05
N PRO A 282 -15.80 -19.15 19.79
CA PRO A 282 -15.42 -18.02 20.65
C PRO A 282 -14.29 -18.39 21.61
N GLY A 283 -13.26 -17.55 21.66
CA GLY A 283 -12.09 -17.74 22.53
C GLY A 283 -11.04 -18.74 22.02
N ALA A 284 -11.28 -19.42 20.89
CA ALA A 284 -10.27 -20.24 20.23
C ALA A 284 -9.43 -19.40 19.27
N LYS A 285 -8.16 -19.77 19.10
CA LYS A 285 -7.26 -19.19 18.08
C LYS A 285 -7.27 -20.09 16.85
N VAL A 286 -7.56 -19.55 15.67
CA VAL A 286 -7.51 -20.33 14.42
C VAL A 286 -6.27 -19.92 13.63
N THR A 287 -5.51 -20.91 13.17
CA THR A 287 -4.28 -20.71 12.39
C THR A 287 -4.39 -21.52 11.11
N ALA A 288 -3.98 -20.97 9.97
CA ALA A 288 -4.04 -21.66 8.69
C ALA A 288 -2.68 -21.64 8.00
N THR A 289 -2.23 -22.80 7.54
CA THR A 289 -1.02 -22.97 6.74
C THR A 289 -1.44 -23.37 5.33
N VAL A 290 -1.13 -22.50 4.37
CA VAL A 290 -1.40 -22.74 2.95
C VAL A 290 -0.13 -23.32 2.31
N SER A 291 -0.23 -24.53 1.75
CA SER A 291 0.91 -25.15 1.07
C SER A 291 1.31 -24.38 -0.20
N ALA A 292 2.60 -24.41 -0.55
CA ALA A 292 3.10 -23.88 -1.83
C ALA A 292 2.33 -24.46 -3.04
N GLN A 293 2.01 -25.75 -2.98
CA GLN A 293 1.17 -26.43 -3.96
C GLN A 293 -0.25 -25.85 -4.03
N ALA A 294 -0.85 -25.45 -2.90
CA ALA A 294 -2.15 -24.78 -2.89
C ALA A 294 -2.10 -23.37 -3.51
N MET A 295 -0.93 -22.74 -3.55
CA MET A 295 -0.66 -21.50 -4.25
C MET A 295 -0.27 -21.70 -5.73
N GLY A 296 -0.25 -22.94 -6.22
CA GLY A 296 0.08 -23.28 -7.61
C GLY A 296 1.59 -23.45 -7.88
N GLN A 297 2.43 -23.48 -6.85
CA GLN A 297 3.88 -23.66 -6.99
C GLN A 297 4.26 -25.15 -7.14
N PRO A 298 5.41 -25.45 -7.80
CA PRO A 298 5.90 -26.82 -7.90
C PRO A 298 6.32 -27.40 -6.54
N PRO A 299 6.19 -28.73 -6.34
CA PRO A 299 6.70 -29.38 -5.14
C PRO A 299 8.23 -29.23 -5.09
N GLY A 300 8.75 -28.71 -3.98
CA GLY A 300 10.19 -28.50 -3.75
C GLY A 300 10.67 -27.04 -3.79
N ALA A 301 9.77 -26.06 -3.94
CA ALA A 301 10.06 -24.66 -3.69
C ALA A 301 9.72 -24.33 -2.22
N ASP A 302 10.66 -24.59 -1.32
CA ASP A 302 10.64 -24.02 0.05
C ASP A 302 11.20 -22.60 0.05
#